data_AF-A0A849ZQH6-F1
#
_entry.id   AF-A0A849ZQH6-F1
#
_cell.length_a   1.000
_cell.length_b   1.000
_cell.length_c   1.000
_cell.angle_alpha   90.00
_cell.angle_beta   90.00
_cell.angle_gamma   90.00
#
_symmetry.space_group_name_H-M   'P 1'
#
loop_
_entity.id
_entity.type
_entity.pdbx_description
1 polymer ?
#
loop_
_entity_poly.entity_id
_entity_poly.type
_entity_poly.pdbx_seq_one_letter_code
_entity_poly.pdbx_strand_id
1 'polypeptide(L)'
;MSIHPVNRRRRQIIKPHFQWRFLRNILLLEGLAFGAAVLMTLAADHLLFNPALAAGAYWRWLSAGLVAGFVAIGGWLFWLGLRLSNRISGPIYRVEKILETVAEGRLPESCCFRDRDEHPELADAVNRMLITLRQRMPG
;
A
#
# COMPACT_ATOMS: atom_id res chain seq x y z
N MET A 1 38.40 -10.72 -12.66
CA MET A 1 37.50 -9.58 -12.39
C MET A 1 36.16 -10.15 -11.94
N SER A 2 36.02 -10.43 -10.64
CA SER A 2 34.83 -11.09 -10.08
C SER A 2 33.75 -10.06 -9.77
N ILE A 3 32.66 -10.11 -10.52
CA ILE A 3 31.44 -9.35 -10.23
C ILE A 3 30.83 -9.97 -8.97
N HIS A 4 31.07 -9.38 -7.80
CA HIS A 4 30.27 -9.69 -6.63
C HIS A 4 28.83 -9.23 -6.90
N PRO A 5 27.82 -10.12 -6.82
CA PRO A 5 26.44 -9.68 -6.86
C PRO A 5 26.21 -8.85 -5.59
N VAL A 6 26.05 -7.53 -5.76
CA VAL A 6 25.65 -6.64 -4.66
C VAL A 6 24.28 -7.13 -4.20
N ASN A 7 24.28 -7.84 -3.08
CA ASN A 7 23.09 -8.30 -2.38
C ASN A 7 22.32 -7.08 -1.85
N ARG A 8 21.61 -6.36 -2.73
CA ARG A 8 20.71 -5.27 -2.38
C ARG A 8 19.48 -5.86 -1.71
N ARG A 9 19.61 -6.04 -0.39
CA ARG A 9 18.57 -6.50 0.53
C ARG A 9 17.20 -5.94 0.12
N ARG A 10 16.23 -6.82 -0.12
CA ARG A 10 14.82 -6.48 -0.37
C ARG A 10 14.21 -5.87 0.89
N ARG A 11 14.55 -4.61 1.22
CA ARG A 11 13.82 -3.86 2.24
C ARG A 11 12.45 -3.51 1.68
N GLN A 12 11.44 -4.28 2.09
CA GLN A 12 10.03 -4.04 1.80
C GLN A 12 9.45 -2.86 2.59
N ILE A 13 10.27 -2.07 3.28
CA ILE A 13 9.85 -0.92 4.07
C ILE A 13 10.86 0.18 3.76
N ILE A 14 10.45 1.12 2.90
CA ILE A 14 11.28 2.26 2.48
C ILE A 14 10.86 3.51 3.28
N LYS A 15 9.55 3.73 3.45
CA LYS A 15 8.98 4.84 4.24
C LYS A 15 7.90 4.34 5.22
N PRO A 16 8.28 3.93 6.45
CA PRO A 16 7.35 3.31 7.41
C PRO A 16 6.20 4.25 7.81
N HIS A 17 6.43 5.56 7.84
CA HIS A 17 5.41 6.54 8.22
C HIS A 17 4.25 6.63 7.21
N PHE A 18 4.53 6.60 5.91
CA PHE A 18 3.49 6.61 4.87
C PHE A 18 2.75 5.27 4.82
N GLN A 19 3.50 4.16 4.89
CA GLN A 19 2.94 2.80 4.90
C GLN A 19 1.98 2.61 6.07
N TRP A 20 2.35 3.06 7.27
CA TRP A 20 1.50 2.98 8.45
C TRP A 20 0.23 3.83 8.32
N ARG A 21 0.32 5.06 7.81
CA ARG A 21 -0.86 5.91 7.57
C ARG A 21 -1.82 5.28 6.57
N PHE A 22 -1.29 4.74 5.48
CA PHE A 22 -2.08 4.08 4.43
C PHE A 22 -2.77 2.83 4.98
N LEU A 23 -2.02 1.97 5.65
CA LEU A 23 -2.51 0.72 6.22
C LEU A 23 -3.54 0.94 7.31
N ARG A 24 -3.30 1.90 8.22
CA ARG A 24 -4.25 2.32 9.24
C ARG A 24 -5.57 2.76 8.62
N ASN A 25 -5.54 3.58 7.57
CA ASN A 25 -6.78 4.06 6.94
C ASN A 25 -7.57 2.91 6.29
N ILE A 26 -6.90 1.93 5.66
CA ILE A 26 -7.55 0.74 5.10
C ILE A 26 -8.19 -0.11 6.21
N LEU A 27 -7.45 -0.40 7.28
CA LEU A 27 -7.96 -1.21 8.39
C LEU A 27 -9.10 -0.51 9.14
N LEU A 28 -9.08 0.81 9.25
CA LEU A 28 -10.18 1.58 9.83
C LEU A 28 -11.45 1.49 8.99
N LEU A 29 -11.33 1.62 7.66
CA LEU A 29 -12.47 1.49 6.75
C LEU A 29 -13.04 0.07 6.78
N GLU A 30 -12.18 -0.93 6.82
CA GLU A 30 -12.60 -2.32 6.99
C GLU A 30 -13.32 -2.54 8.32
N GLY A 31 -12.75 -2.05 9.42
CA GLY A 31 -13.39 -2.14 10.74
C GLY A 31 -14.77 -1.47 10.78
N LEU A 32 -14.92 -0.32 10.12
CA LEU A 32 -16.20 0.37 10.00
C LEU A 32 -17.21 -0.46 9.17
N ALA A 33 -16.79 -0.99 8.03
CA ALA A 33 -17.63 -1.83 7.17
C ALA A 33 -18.06 -3.12 7.89
N PHE A 34 -17.14 -3.74 8.63
CA PHE A 34 -17.42 -4.91 9.45
C PHE A 34 -18.41 -4.59 10.59
N GLY A 35 -18.20 -3.47 11.30
CA GLY A 35 -19.13 -3.01 12.32
C GLY A 35 -20.53 -2.78 11.76
N ALA A 36 -20.63 -2.16 10.59
CA ALA A 36 -21.92 -1.98 9.90
C ALA A 36 -22.56 -3.32 9.51
N ALA A 37 -21.78 -4.29 9.02
CA ALA A 37 -22.27 -5.63 8.69
C ALA A 37 -22.79 -6.39 9.92
N VAL A 38 -22.12 -6.28 11.06
CA VAL A 38 -22.58 -6.85 12.34
C VAL A 38 -23.89 -6.19 12.78
N LEU A 39 -23.98 -4.86 12.75
CA LEU A 39 -25.20 -4.15 13.12
C LEU A 39 -26.38 -4.48 12.20
N MET A 40 -26.14 -4.56 10.88
CA MET A 40 -27.15 -4.98 9.90
C MET A 40 -27.64 -6.40 10.18
N THR A 41 -26.75 -7.30 10.56
CA THR A 41 -27.08 -8.69 10.88
C THR A 41 -27.92 -8.79 12.16
N LEU A 42 -27.55 -8.05 13.22
CA LEU A 42 -28.34 -7.97 14.46
C LEU A 42 -29.73 -7.35 14.22
N ALA A 43 -29.81 -6.30 13.41
CA ALA A 43 -31.08 -5.69 13.04
C ALA A 43 -31.95 -6.65 12.23
N ALA A 44 -31.38 -7.36 11.26
CA ALA A 44 -32.08 -8.35 10.45
C ALA A 44 -32.61 -9.51 11.31
N ASP A 45 -31.83 -10.00 12.28
CA ASP A 45 -32.27 -11.02 13.25
C ASP A 45 -33.49 -10.52 14.05
N HIS A 46 -33.41 -9.30 14.60
CA HIS A 46 -34.51 -8.68 15.34
C HIS A 46 -35.80 -8.46 14.52
N LEU A 47 -35.68 -8.14 13.22
CA LEU A 47 -36.82 -7.85 12.36
C LEU A 47 -37.42 -9.09 11.68
N LEU A 48 -36.60 -10.10 11.37
CA LEU A 48 -36.98 -11.21 10.49
C LEU A 48 -37.13 -12.56 11.20
N PHE A 49 -36.48 -12.77 12.34
CA PHE A 49 -36.49 -14.06 13.05
C PHE A 49 -37.39 -14.04 14.30
N ASN A 50 -38.27 -15.03 14.40
CA ASN A 50 -39.01 -15.37 15.62
C ASN A 50 -38.13 -16.27 16.53
N PRO A 51 -38.09 -16.05 17.86
CA PRO A 51 -37.15 -16.72 18.79
C PRO A 51 -37.35 -18.24 18.96
N ALA A 52 -38.25 -18.87 18.20
CA ALA A 52 -38.69 -20.24 18.41
C ALA A 52 -37.84 -21.33 17.70
N LEU A 53 -36.99 -20.98 16.73
CA LEU A 53 -36.28 -22.00 15.93
C LEU A 53 -34.76 -21.77 15.90
N ALA A 54 -34.04 -22.67 16.58
CA ALA A 54 -32.61 -22.98 16.42
C ALA A 54 -31.59 -21.84 16.62
N ALA A 55 -31.76 -21.03 17.68
CA ALA A 55 -30.90 -19.88 17.96
C ALA A 55 -29.41 -20.23 18.13
N GLY A 56 -29.06 -21.36 18.76
CA GLY A 56 -27.66 -21.63 19.14
C GLY A 56 -26.73 -22.03 17.98
N ALA A 57 -27.17 -22.96 17.12
CA ALA A 57 -26.35 -23.43 16.01
C ALA A 57 -26.23 -22.38 14.90
N TYR A 58 -27.34 -21.71 14.56
CA TYR A 58 -27.37 -20.63 13.59
C TYR A 58 -26.43 -19.47 13.98
N TRP A 59 -26.53 -18.96 15.22
CA TRP A 59 -25.65 -17.89 15.68
C TRP A 59 -24.18 -18.28 15.66
N ARG A 60 -23.86 -19.53 16.03
CA ARG A 60 -22.47 -20.00 16.02
C ARG A 60 -21.88 -20.02 14.61
N TRP A 61 -22.63 -20.47 13.61
CA TRP A 61 -22.16 -20.47 12.22
C TRP A 61 -22.08 -19.06 11.62
N LEU A 62 -23.07 -18.21 11.92
CA LEU A 62 -23.12 -16.82 11.46
C LEU A 62 -21.96 -16.00 12.03
N SER A 63 -21.74 -16.06 13.35
CA SER A 63 -20.63 -15.38 14.01
C SER A 63 -19.27 -15.92 13.55
N ALA A 64 -19.12 -17.24 13.40
CA ALA A 64 -17.91 -17.84 12.84
C ALA A 64 -17.64 -17.37 11.41
N GLY A 65 -18.68 -17.29 10.56
CA GLY A 65 -18.58 -16.78 9.20
C GLY A 65 -18.16 -15.32 9.12
N LEU A 66 -18.75 -14.46 9.98
CA LEU A 66 -18.39 -13.04 10.06
C LEU A 66 -16.94 -12.85 10.51
N VAL A 67 -16.50 -13.54 11.56
CA VAL A 67 -15.12 -13.46 12.06
C VAL A 67 -14.14 -14.01 11.02
N ALA A 68 -14.43 -15.15 10.41
CA ALA A 68 -13.58 -15.73 9.37
C ALA A 68 -13.47 -14.80 8.16
N GLY A 69 -14.59 -14.19 7.74
CA GLY A 69 -14.63 -13.19 6.67
C GLY A 69 -13.78 -11.97 7.00
N PHE A 70 -13.92 -11.41 8.21
CA PHE A 70 -13.11 -10.27 8.67
C PHE A 70 -11.61 -10.57 8.67
N VAL A 71 -11.20 -11.72 9.22
CA VAL A 71 -9.79 -12.10 9.26
C VAL A 71 -9.24 -12.34 7.84
N ALA A 72 -10.01 -13.01 6.98
CA ALA A 72 -9.58 -13.30 5.62
C ALA A 72 -9.46 -12.03 4.76
N ILE A 73 -10.48 -11.17 4.78
CA ILE A 73 -10.50 -9.91 4.04
C ILE A 73 -9.42 -8.97 4.59
N GLY A 74 -9.28 -8.88 5.91
CA GLY A 74 -8.31 -7.98 6.52
C GLY A 74 -6.87 -8.42 6.31
N GLY A 75 -6.61 -9.72 6.40
CA GLY A 75 -5.31 -10.29 6.02
C GLY A 75 -4.98 -10.01 4.56
N TRP A 76 -5.95 -10.17 3.66
CA TRP A 76 -5.78 -9.88 2.24
C TRP A 76 -5.53 -8.39 1.96
N LEU A 77 -6.36 -7.50 2.53
CA LEU A 77 -6.22 -6.05 2.39
C LEU A 77 -4.92 -5.54 2.99
N PHE A 78 -4.50 -6.08 4.14
CA PHE A 78 -3.22 -5.75 4.76
C PHE A 78 -2.05 -6.08 3.83
N TRP A 79 -2.05 -7.29 3.27
CA TRP A 79 -1.01 -7.73 2.35
C TRP A 79 -1.00 -6.92 1.06
N LEU A 80 -2.17 -6.64 0.49
CA LEU A 80 -2.33 -5.83 -0.71
C LEU A 80 -1.86 -4.40 -0.46
N GLY A 81 -2.27 -3.81 0.66
CA GLY A 81 -1.90 -2.46 1.06
C GLY A 81 -0.39 -2.29 1.26
N LEU A 82 0.27 -3.28 1.86
CA LEU A 82 1.72 -3.30 2.00
C LEU A 82 2.42 -3.37 0.63
N ARG A 83 1.90 -4.19 -0.30
CA ARG A 83 2.46 -4.28 -1.66
C ARG A 83 2.29 -2.99 -2.44
N LEU A 84 1.09 -2.39 -2.42
CA LEU A 84 0.81 -1.17 -3.15
C LEU A 84 1.60 0.03 -2.59
N SER A 85 1.63 0.16 -1.26
CA SER A 85 2.38 1.23 -0.61
C SER A 85 3.88 1.17 -0.92
N ASN A 86 4.43 -0.04 -1.11
CA ASN A 86 5.81 -0.22 -1.56
C ASN A 86 6.07 0.24 -3.00
N ARG A 87 5.14 -0.06 -3.92
CA ARG A 87 5.23 0.38 -5.32
C ARG A 87 5.18 1.89 -5.49
N ILE A 88 4.56 2.59 -4.53
CA ILE A 88 4.48 4.06 -4.51
C ILE A 88 5.68 4.68 -3.76
N SER A 89 6.03 4.12 -2.59
CA SER A 89 7.10 4.69 -1.74
C SER A 89 8.48 4.61 -2.38
N GLY A 90 8.74 3.58 -3.19
CA GLY A 90 10.01 3.38 -3.89
C GLY A 90 10.33 4.51 -4.88
N PRO A 91 9.46 4.77 -5.87
CA PRO A 91 9.59 5.89 -6.79
C PRO A 91 9.74 7.24 -6.10
N ILE A 92 8.87 7.55 -5.13
CA ILE A 92 8.90 8.83 -4.41
C ILE A 92 10.25 9.03 -3.71
N TYR A 93 10.77 8.00 -3.03
CA TYR A 93 12.07 8.08 -2.39
C TYR A 93 13.22 8.31 -3.39
N ARG A 94 13.15 7.68 -4.57
CA ARG A 94 14.16 7.87 -5.62
C ARG A 94 14.12 9.30 -6.18
N VAL A 95 12.93 9.85 -6.41
CA VAL A 95 12.76 11.24 -6.85
C VAL A 95 13.31 12.21 -5.81
N GLU A 96 12.98 12.03 -4.53
CA GLU A 96 13.50 12.86 -3.43
C GLU A 96 15.04 12.87 -3.42
N LYS A 97 15.68 11.70 -3.55
CA LYS A 97 17.16 11.62 -3.64
C LYS A 97 17.75 12.30 -4.86
N ILE A 98 17.07 12.24 -6.01
CA ILE A 98 17.53 12.96 -7.20
C ILE A 98 17.42 14.47 -6.98
N LEU A 99 16.31 14.95 -6.42
CA LEU A 99 16.12 16.36 -6.13
C LEU A 99 17.15 16.89 -5.12
N GLU A 100 17.45 16.13 -4.07
CA GLU A 100 18.55 16.45 -3.12
C GLU A 100 19.90 16.56 -3.86
N THR A 101 20.21 15.60 -4.74
CA THR A 101 21.48 15.59 -5.49
C THR A 101 21.59 16.80 -6.43
N VAL A 102 20.48 17.15 -7.10
CA VAL A 102 20.39 18.33 -7.96
C VAL A 102 20.54 19.62 -7.16
N ALA A 103 19.95 19.69 -5.95
CA ALA A 103 20.10 20.84 -5.06
C ALA A 103 21.55 21.03 -4.58
N GLU A 104 22.33 19.96 -4.50
CA GLU A 104 23.78 20.00 -4.23
C GLU A 104 24.61 20.38 -5.48
N GLY A 105 23.98 20.73 -6.60
CA GLY A 105 24.65 21.08 -7.85
C GLY A 105 25.16 19.89 -8.65
N ARG A 106 24.83 18.65 -8.26
CA ARG A 106 25.22 17.43 -8.97
C ARG A 106 24.07 16.94 -9.85
N LEU A 107 24.34 16.71 -11.13
CA LEU A 107 23.33 16.22 -12.07
C LEU A 107 23.47 14.70 -12.30
N PRO A 108 22.65 13.85 -11.66
CA PRO A 108 22.69 12.40 -11.89
C PRO A 108 22.37 12.05 -13.36
N GLU A 109 22.87 10.91 -13.83
CA GLU A 109 22.74 10.50 -15.24
C GLU A 109 21.28 10.31 -15.66
N SER A 110 20.50 9.57 -14.87
CA SER A 110 19.10 9.26 -15.16
C SER A 110 18.32 8.80 -13.92
N CYS A 111 17.01 8.98 -13.99
CA CYS A 111 16.00 8.39 -13.13
C CYS A 111 15.35 7.20 -13.86
N CYS A 112 15.35 6.03 -13.26
CA CYS A 112 14.60 4.87 -13.74
C CYS A 112 13.82 4.30 -12.56
N PHE A 113 12.58 3.85 -12.74
CA PHE A 113 11.85 3.09 -11.71
C PHE A 113 11.88 1.59 -12.04
N ARG A 114 11.50 0.72 -11.09
CA ARG A 114 11.41 -0.73 -11.40
C ARG A 114 10.17 -0.99 -12.23
N ASP A 115 10.17 -2.04 -13.06
CA ASP A 115 9.06 -2.41 -13.96
C ASP A 115 7.68 -2.57 -13.28
N ARG A 116 7.65 -2.78 -11.95
CA ARG A 116 6.42 -2.96 -11.17
C ARG A 116 6.06 -1.75 -10.30
N ASP A 117 6.83 -0.67 -10.41
CA ASP A 117 6.56 0.56 -9.69
C ASP A 117 5.50 1.38 -10.45
N GLU A 118 4.71 2.13 -9.70
CA GLU A 118 3.67 2.99 -10.28
C GLU A 118 4.31 4.27 -10.89
N HIS A 119 3.69 4.82 -11.93
CA HIS A 119 4.06 6.09 -12.59
C HIS A 119 5.43 6.12 -13.33
N PRO A 120 5.62 5.32 -14.40
CA PRO A 120 6.80 5.46 -15.26
C PRO A 120 6.94 6.87 -15.85
N GLU A 121 5.83 7.55 -16.12
CA GLU A 121 5.79 8.92 -16.63
C GLU A 121 6.49 9.94 -15.72
N LEU A 122 6.51 9.69 -14.40
CA LEU A 122 7.22 10.54 -13.44
C LEU A 122 8.74 10.38 -13.59
N ALA A 123 9.23 9.17 -13.89
CA ALA A 123 10.64 8.98 -14.21
C ALA A 123 11.01 9.74 -15.48
N ASP A 124 10.15 9.69 -16.51
CA ASP A 124 10.36 10.42 -17.77
C ASP A 124 10.38 11.93 -17.56
N ALA A 125 9.46 12.46 -16.74
CA ALA A 125 9.43 13.88 -16.39
C ALA A 125 10.73 14.32 -15.68
N VAL A 126 11.21 13.52 -14.72
CA VAL A 126 12.49 13.77 -14.03
C VAL A 126 13.66 13.69 -15.00
N ASN A 127 13.68 12.73 -15.92
CA ASN A 127 14.72 12.62 -16.94
C ASN A 127 14.75 13.84 -17.87
N ARG A 128 13.58 14.30 -18.34
CA ARG A 128 13.48 15.53 -19.16
C ARG A 128 14.01 16.75 -18.42
N MET A 129 13.71 16.88 -17.13
CA MET A 129 14.28 17.93 -16.28
C MET A 129 15.80 17.84 -16.21
N LEU A 130 16.36 16.66 -15.91
CA LEU A 130 17.82 16.46 -15.82
C LEU A 130 18.54 16.79 -17.13
N ILE A 131 17.97 16.36 -18.28
CA ILE A 131 18.50 16.68 -19.61
C ILE A 131 18.51 18.20 -19.84
N THR A 132 17.41 18.88 -19.53
CA THR A 132 17.27 20.33 -19.74
C THR A 132 18.24 21.11 -18.84
N LEU A 133 18.40 20.71 -17.59
CA LEU A 133 19.35 21.33 -16.66
C LEU A 133 20.79 21.14 -17.14
N ARG A 134 21.15 19.96 -17.64
CA ARG A 134 22.48 19.67 -18.19
C ARG A 134 22.79 20.51 -19.43
N GLN A 135 21.80 20.77 -20.28
CA GLN A 135 21.96 21.64 -21.45
C GLN A 135 22.14 23.11 -21.08
N ARG A 136 21.50 23.58 -20.00
CA ARG A 136 21.53 24.99 -19.58
C ARG A 136 22.65 25.32 -18.60
N MET A 137 23.16 24.33 -17.87
CA MET A 137 24.33 24.43 -17.00
C MET A 137 25.44 23.53 -17.55
N PRO A 138 26.02 23.87 -18.73
CA PRO A 138 27.29 23.27 -19.11
C PRO A 138 28.28 23.69 -18.04
N GLY A 139 28.88 22.70 -17.36
CA GLY A 139 29.96 22.97 -16.39
C GLY A 139 31.08 23.78 -17.02
#